data_AF-A0A1I6AI36-F1
#
_entry.id   AF-A0A1I6AI36-F1
#
_cell.length_a   1.000
_cell.length_b   1.000
_cell.length_c   1.000
_cell.angle_alpha   90.00
_cell.angle_beta   90.00
_cell.angle_gamma   90.00
#
_symmetry.space_group_name_H-M   'P 1'
#
loop_
_entity.id
_entity.type
_entity.pdbx_description
1 polymer ?
#
loop_
_entity_poly.entity_id
_entity_poly.type
_entity_poly.pdbx_seq_one_letter_code
_entity_poly.pdbx_strand_id
1 'polypeptide(L)'
;MKSLLFLAALSLATATTHAQAPLKKNEALVFCYFKGNGQDGLHLASSRDGYTWTALKGDSTFLRPTVAKDKLMRDPCIIRGQDGLFHMVWTVSWQDKGIGYASSKDLINWSEQQFLPVMQQEAGARNCWAPEITYDPSTKTYLIYWATTITGKFPETQSTADAGYNHRIYSTTTKDFKTYTLTTLLYEPGFNVIDSSIQPDGKRFVMFLKDETREPAQKNLRVAFSDQLTGPYGKASAPITGNYWAEGPAPVKLGKEWLVCFDKYRDHKYGLIKSTDLVNWTDISDQLTVPKGLRHGTVFRVSAKELKLLEQQ
;
A
#
# COMPACT_ATOMS: atom_id res chain seq x y z
N MET A 1 13.69 -19.10 -63.77
CA MET A 1 13.16 -18.88 -62.40
C MET A 1 14.31 -18.45 -61.51
N LYS A 2 14.41 -17.16 -61.17
CA LYS A 2 15.41 -16.60 -60.23
C LYS A 2 14.67 -16.22 -58.95
N SER A 3 14.90 -16.94 -57.86
CA SER A 3 14.28 -16.69 -56.56
C SER A 3 14.93 -15.47 -55.89
N LEU A 4 14.12 -14.46 -55.57
CA LEU A 4 14.49 -13.37 -54.67
C LEU A 4 14.40 -13.86 -53.22
N LEU A 5 15.51 -13.86 -52.49
CA LEU A 5 15.51 -13.94 -51.03
C LEU A 5 15.26 -12.54 -50.47
N PHE A 6 14.10 -12.35 -49.84
CA PHE A 6 13.84 -11.21 -48.96
C PHE A 6 14.52 -11.45 -47.62
N LEU A 7 15.56 -10.66 -47.30
CA LEU A 7 16.08 -10.54 -45.95
C LEU A 7 15.12 -9.66 -45.14
N ALA A 8 14.33 -10.28 -44.25
CA ALA A 8 13.59 -9.56 -43.23
C ALA A 8 14.56 -9.10 -42.14
N ALA A 9 14.82 -7.79 -42.07
CA ALA A 9 15.56 -7.19 -40.97
C ALA A 9 14.70 -7.26 -39.69
N LEU A 10 15.06 -8.17 -38.78
CA LEU A 10 14.45 -8.29 -37.47
C LEU A 10 14.93 -7.12 -36.60
N SER A 11 14.11 -6.09 -36.45
CA SER A 11 14.37 -5.01 -35.50
C SER A 11 14.21 -5.57 -34.08
N LEU A 12 15.33 -5.78 -33.37
CA LEU A 12 15.30 -6.02 -31.94
C LEU A 12 14.79 -4.74 -31.26
N ALA A 13 13.51 -4.74 -30.90
CA ALA A 13 12.97 -3.78 -29.96
C ALA A 13 13.62 -4.05 -28.60
N THR A 14 14.63 -3.26 -28.24
CA THR A 14 15.22 -3.25 -26.90
C THR A 14 14.12 -2.92 -25.90
N ALA A 15 13.73 -3.92 -25.09
CA ALA A 15 12.78 -3.75 -24.02
C ALA A 15 13.35 -2.77 -22.99
N THR A 16 12.88 -1.53 -23.01
CA THR A 16 13.17 -0.55 -21.97
C THR A 16 12.53 -1.04 -20.67
N THR A 17 13.36 -1.52 -19.76
CA THR A 17 12.97 -1.75 -18.36
C THR A 17 12.43 -0.43 -17.80
N HIS A 18 11.13 -0.38 -17.51
CA HIS A 18 10.47 0.77 -16.91
C HIS A 18 10.89 0.90 -15.44
N ALA A 19 12.13 1.33 -15.19
CA ALA A 19 12.49 1.85 -13.88
C ALA A 19 11.70 3.15 -13.67
N GLN A 20 11.03 3.30 -12.53
CA GLN A 20 10.46 4.61 -12.18
C GLN A 20 11.60 5.63 -12.13
N ALA A 21 11.41 6.76 -12.81
CA ALA A 21 12.42 7.80 -12.88
C ALA A 21 12.80 8.26 -11.46
N PRO A 22 14.07 8.71 -11.23
CA PRO A 22 14.42 9.47 -10.02
C PRO A 22 13.39 10.57 -9.77
N LEU A 23 13.26 11.04 -8.52
CA LEU A 23 12.46 12.24 -8.27
C LEU A 23 12.98 13.37 -9.16
N LYS A 24 12.10 13.90 -10.01
CA LYS A 24 12.45 15.08 -10.80
C LYS A 24 12.61 16.26 -9.84
N LYS A 25 13.40 17.26 -10.23
CA LYS A 25 13.60 18.50 -9.44
C LYS A 25 12.27 19.18 -9.04
N ASN A 26 11.21 18.96 -9.81
CA ASN A 26 9.87 19.53 -9.59
C ASN A 26 8.83 18.51 -9.05
N GLU A 27 9.28 17.37 -8.54
CA GLU A 27 8.43 16.38 -7.86
C GLU A 27 8.78 16.35 -6.37
N ALA A 28 7.84 15.87 -5.56
CA ALA A 28 8.05 15.55 -4.17
C ALA A 28 7.24 14.30 -3.79
N LEU A 29 7.56 13.76 -2.62
CA LEU A 29 6.80 12.69 -2.00
C LEU A 29 5.87 13.26 -0.95
N VAL A 30 4.70 12.64 -0.83
CA VAL A 30 3.79 12.81 0.31
C VAL A 30 3.59 11.45 0.95
N PHE A 31 3.65 11.41 2.27
CA PHE A 31 3.29 10.27 3.10
C PHE A 31 1.95 10.60 3.75
N CYS A 32 0.89 9.85 3.42
CA CYS A 32 -0.35 9.89 4.21
C CYS A 32 -0.26 8.93 5.37
N TYR A 33 -0.65 9.38 6.56
CA TYR A 33 -0.58 8.59 7.78
C TYR A 33 -1.72 8.95 8.72
N PHE A 34 -1.85 8.18 9.78
CA PHE A 34 -2.70 8.49 10.93
C PHE A 34 -1.88 8.51 12.22
N LYS A 35 -2.48 8.98 13.31
CA LYS A 35 -1.88 9.00 14.64
C LYS A 35 -2.75 8.27 15.64
N GLY A 36 -2.13 7.77 16.72
CA GLY A 36 -2.85 7.05 17.78
C GLY A 36 -3.60 5.84 17.23
N ASN A 37 -4.93 5.84 17.37
CA ASN A 37 -5.79 4.79 16.81
C ASN A 37 -6.58 5.22 15.56
N GLY A 38 -6.27 6.39 14.99
CA GLY A 38 -6.94 6.91 13.80
C GLY A 38 -8.17 7.77 14.09
N GLN A 39 -8.43 8.16 15.34
CA GLN A 39 -9.58 9.02 15.68
C GLN A 39 -9.44 10.44 15.14
N ASP A 40 -8.21 10.94 14.98
CA ASP A 40 -7.96 12.33 14.54
C ASP A 40 -8.14 12.50 13.02
N GLY A 41 -7.81 11.46 12.25
CA GLY A 41 -7.99 11.40 10.81
C GLY A 41 -6.70 11.36 10.00
N LEU A 42 -6.79 11.90 8.78
CA LEU A 42 -5.71 11.94 7.80
C LEU A 42 -4.67 13.00 8.19
N HIS A 43 -3.40 12.61 8.27
CA HIS A 43 -2.26 13.51 8.32
C HIS A 43 -1.40 13.31 7.07
N LEU A 44 -0.68 14.37 6.68
CA LEU A 44 0.22 14.34 5.54
C LEU A 44 1.60 14.85 5.96
N ALA A 45 2.65 14.21 5.47
CA ALA A 45 4.02 14.68 5.55
C ALA A 45 4.62 14.73 4.15
N SER A 46 5.60 15.60 3.93
CA SER A 46 6.28 15.71 2.65
C SER A 46 7.76 15.38 2.78
N SER A 47 8.34 14.89 1.68
CA SER A 47 9.77 14.65 1.56
C SER A 47 10.23 14.90 0.13
N ARG A 48 11.50 15.31 -0.03
CA ARG A 48 12.14 15.46 -1.34
C ARG A 48 13.18 14.38 -1.63
N ASP A 49 13.50 13.55 -0.64
CA ASP A 49 14.53 12.52 -0.72
C ASP A 49 14.02 11.12 -0.33
N GLY A 50 12.91 11.02 0.41
CA GLY A 50 12.39 9.78 0.97
C GLY A 50 12.99 9.39 2.33
N TYR A 51 13.89 10.20 2.88
CA TYR A 51 14.61 9.97 4.15
C TYR A 51 14.17 10.95 5.24
N THR A 52 13.96 12.21 4.87
CA THR A 52 13.52 13.26 5.80
C THR A 52 12.08 13.65 5.49
N TRP A 53 11.18 13.39 6.43
CA TRP A 53 9.75 13.68 6.31
C TRP A 53 9.35 14.81 7.27
N THR A 54 8.76 15.86 6.70
CA THR A 54 8.25 17.02 7.45
C THR A 54 6.73 17.02 7.42
N ALA A 55 6.10 17.05 8.59
CA ALA A 55 4.64 17.14 8.71
C ALA A 55 4.12 18.41 8.03
N LEU A 56 3.04 18.28 7.28
CA LEU A 56 2.33 19.40 6.65
C LEU A 56 1.26 19.94 7.61
N LYS A 57 0.80 21.18 7.39
CA LYS A 57 -0.29 21.81 8.17
C LYS A 57 -0.05 21.77 9.69
N GLY A 58 1.20 21.97 10.12
CA GLY A 58 1.59 21.89 11.53
C GLY A 58 1.24 20.54 12.20
N ASP A 59 1.25 19.44 11.44
CA ASP A 59 0.85 18.09 11.88
C ASP A 59 -0.64 17.98 12.31
N SER A 60 -1.49 18.90 11.82
CA SER A 60 -2.95 18.84 12.03
C SER A 60 -3.66 17.99 10.97
N THR A 61 -4.82 17.46 11.34
CA THR A 61 -5.65 16.63 10.44
C THR A 61 -6.10 17.40 9.17
N PHE A 62 -6.02 16.73 8.03
CA PHE A 62 -6.54 17.14 6.72
C PHE A 62 -7.98 16.68 6.50
N LEU A 63 -8.35 15.53 7.07
CA LEU A 63 -9.70 14.98 6.95
C LEU A 63 -10.05 14.14 8.18
N ARG A 64 -11.11 14.52 8.90
CA ARG A 64 -11.62 13.75 10.05
C ARG A 64 -12.55 12.63 9.57
N PRO A 65 -12.46 11.40 10.11
CA PRO A 65 -13.36 10.31 9.75
C PRO A 65 -14.80 10.58 10.19
N THR A 66 -15.76 10.30 9.31
CA THR A 66 -17.19 10.43 9.60
C THR A 66 -17.99 9.15 9.35
N VAL A 67 -17.43 8.18 8.61
CA VAL A 67 -18.06 6.92 8.25
C VAL A 67 -17.84 5.82 9.29
N ALA A 68 -18.72 4.82 9.28
CA ALA A 68 -18.84 3.75 10.27
C ALA A 68 -19.15 4.23 11.70
N LYS A 69 -19.50 3.30 12.58
CA LYS A 69 -19.84 3.61 13.99
C LYS A 69 -18.63 4.14 14.77
N ASP A 70 -17.47 3.52 14.57
CA ASP A 70 -16.26 3.82 15.34
C ASP A 70 -15.54 5.07 14.84
N LYS A 71 -15.84 5.51 13.61
CA LYS A 71 -15.26 6.71 12.98
C LYS A 71 -13.73 6.74 13.10
N LEU A 72 -13.08 5.66 12.66
CA LEU A 72 -11.63 5.60 12.58
C LEU A 72 -11.16 5.89 11.15
N MET A 73 -9.98 6.48 11.03
CA MET A 73 -9.18 6.53 9.81
C MET A 73 -7.82 5.95 10.10
N ARG A 74 -7.69 4.65 9.87
CA ARG A 74 -6.43 3.93 10.03
C ARG A 74 -5.90 3.49 8.68
N ASP A 75 -4.58 3.42 8.59
CA ASP A 75 -3.87 2.85 7.45
C ASP A 75 -4.32 3.49 6.11
N PRO A 76 -4.35 4.84 5.98
CA PRO A 76 -4.86 5.48 4.78
C PRO A 76 -3.95 5.20 3.58
N CYS A 77 -4.55 4.80 2.47
CA CYS A 77 -3.90 4.66 1.18
C CYS A 77 -4.41 5.73 0.22
N ILE A 78 -3.50 6.52 -0.37
CA ILE A 78 -3.83 7.51 -1.39
C ILE A 78 -3.07 7.21 -2.68
N ILE A 79 -3.80 7.20 -3.80
CA ILE A 79 -3.20 7.18 -5.14
C ILE A 79 -3.70 8.36 -5.98
N ARG A 80 -2.93 8.72 -7.00
CA ARG A 80 -3.45 9.54 -8.10
C ARG A 80 -4.08 8.63 -9.16
N GLY A 81 -5.36 8.83 -9.42
CA GLY A 81 -6.11 8.19 -10.49
C GLY A 81 -5.77 8.76 -11.88
N GLN A 82 -6.09 8.00 -12.92
CA GLN A 82 -5.98 8.45 -14.32
C GLN A 82 -6.97 9.54 -14.70
N ASP A 83 -8.02 9.72 -13.91
CA ASP A 83 -8.95 10.84 -14.02
C ASP A 83 -8.36 12.15 -13.45
N GLY A 84 -7.14 12.09 -12.89
CA GLY A 84 -6.44 13.22 -12.30
C GLY A 84 -6.84 13.51 -10.86
N LEU A 85 -7.76 12.73 -10.27
CA LEU A 85 -8.12 12.84 -8.86
C LEU A 85 -7.15 12.06 -7.97
N PHE A 86 -7.12 12.43 -6.70
CA PHE A 86 -6.59 11.59 -5.64
C PHE A 86 -7.73 10.74 -5.09
N HIS A 87 -7.52 9.43 -4.98
CA HIS A 87 -8.47 8.50 -4.37
C HIS A 87 -7.86 7.96 -3.08
N MET A 88 -8.67 7.94 -2.02
CA MET A 88 -8.26 7.44 -0.72
C MET A 88 -9.16 6.31 -0.24
N VAL A 89 -8.57 5.27 0.33
CA VAL A 89 -9.25 4.25 1.14
C VAL A 89 -8.59 4.13 2.51
N TRP A 90 -9.33 3.65 3.51
CA TRP A 90 -8.82 3.47 4.87
C TRP A 90 -9.66 2.47 5.67
N THR A 91 -9.10 2.00 6.79
CA THR A 91 -9.81 1.18 7.78
C THR A 91 -10.67 2.04 8.69
N VAL A 92 -11.97 1.71 8.74
CA VAL A 92 -13.00 2.50 9.45
C VAL A 92 -13.28 2.04 10.88
N SER A 93 -12.91 0.80 11.21
CA SER A 93 -13.20 0.14 12.50
C SER A 93 -12.36 -1.13 12.65
N TRP A 94 -12.25 -1.63 13.88
CA TRP A 94 -11.64 -2.92 14.20
C TRP A 94 -12.48 -4.13 13.74
N GLN A 95 -13.81 -4.00 13.67
CA GLN A 95 -14.71 -5.15 13.48
C GLN A 95 -15.80 -4.92 12.43
N ASP A 96 -15.58 -3.97 11.53
CA ASP A 96 -16.52 -3.67 10.45
C ASP A 96 -16.15 -4.44 9.16
N LYS A 97 -17.15 -4.69 8.31
CA LYS A 97 -17.05 -5.43 7.05
C LYS A 97 -16.89 -4.52 5.83
N GLY A 98 -16.50 -3.27 6.05
CA GLY A 98 -16.25 -2.30 5.00
C GLY A 98 -15.02 -1.44 5.24
N ILE A 99 -14.74 -0.62 4.24
CA ILE A 99 -13.63 0.33 4.22
C ILE A 99 -14.18 1.73 3.89
N GLY A 100 -13.41 2.76 4.20
CA GLY A 100 -13.76 4.11 3.82
C GLY A 100 -13.29 4.43 2.41
N TYR A 101 -13.96 5.36 1.74
CA TYR A 101 -13.53 5.92 0.46
C TYR A 101 -13.82 7.42 0.37
N ALA A 102 -12.90 8.18 -0.21
CA ALA A 102 -13.09 9.58 -0.56
C ALA A 102 -12.15 9.93 -1.73
N SER A 103 -12.46 11.02 -2.43
CA SER A 103 -11.60 11.56 -3.49
C SER A 103 -11.34 13.05 -3.31
N SER A 104 -10.24 13.54 -3.88
CA SER A 104 -9.87 14.95 -3.81
C SER A 104 -9.19 15.39 -5.10
N LYS A 105 -9.30 16.68 -5.44
CA LYS A 105 -8.54 17.29 -6.55
C LYS A 105 -7.17 17.82 -6.11
N ASP A 106 -6.99 18.07 -4.82
CA ASP A 106 -5.89 18.88 -4.30
C ASP A 106 -5.35 18.39 -2.94
N LEU A 107 -5.82 17.25 -2.44
CA LEU A 107 -5.51 16.65 -1.13
C LEU A 107 -5.96 17.48 0.09
N ILE A 108 -6.67 18.58 -0.14
CA ILE A 108 -7.14 19.52 0.88
C ILE A 108 -8.67 19.44 0.97
N ASN A 109 -9.33 19.57 -0.16
CA ASN A 109 -10.77 19.52 -0.30
C ASN A 109 -11.18 18.10 -0.70
N TRP A 110 -11.76 17.38 0.24
CA TRP A 110 -12.19 16.00 0.06
C TRP A 110 -13.69 15.92 -0.24
N SER A 111 -14.07 14.94 -1.06
CA SER A 111 -15.46 14.58 -1.29
C SER A 111 -16.13 14.10 0.00
N GLU A 112 -17.45 13.98 -0.02
CA GLU A 112 -18.15 13.21 1.00
C GLU A 112 -17.54 11.81 1.14
N GLN A 113 -17.37 11.37 2.39
CA GLN A 113 -16.82 10.05 2.70
C GLN A 113 -17.89 8.99 2.48
N GLN A 114 -17.48 7.90 1.87
CA GLN A 114 -18.33 6.75 1.58
C GLN A 114 -17.87 5.55 2.39
N PHE A 115 -18.81 4.74 2.83
CA PHE A 115 -18.54 3.42 3.38
C PHE A 115 -18.72 2.39 2.25
N LEU A 116 -17.65 1.66 1.91
CA LEU A 116 -17.65 0.60 0.92
C LEU A 116 -17.81 -0.76 1.62
N PRO A 117 -18.96 -1.46 1.45
CA PRO A 117 -19.29 -2.69 2.18
C PRO A 117 -18.61 -3.94 1.58
N VAL A 118 -17.28 -3.92 1.42
CA VAL A 118 -16.51 -4.88 0.60
C VAL A 118 -16.54 -6.34 1.09
N MET A 119 -16.87 -6.59 2.36
CA MET A 119 -17.04 -7.93 2.94
C MET A 119 -18.44 -8.16 3.52
N GLN A 120 -19.41 -7.29 3.25
CA GLN A 120 -20.74 -7.34 3.89
C GLN A 120 -21.49 -8.65 3.63
N GLN A 121 -21.30 -9.24 2.45
CA GLN A 121 -21.92 -10.50 2.04
C GLN A 121 -21.23 -11.74 2.63
N GLU A 122 -20.03 -11.59 3.20
CA GLU A 122 -19.29 -12.69 3.82
C GLU A 122 -19.67 -12.79 5.30
N ALA A 123 -20.49 -13.79 5.65
CA ALA A 123 -21.05 -13.94 6.98
C ALA A 123 -19.94 -14.06 8.05
N GLY A 124 -18.90 -14.85 7.76
CA GLY A 124 -17.78 -15.11 8.67
C GLY A 124 -16.70 -14.02 8.70
N ALA A 125 -16.81 -12.96 7.88
CA ALA A 125 -15.84 -11.87 7.86
C ALA A 125 -15.86 -11.11 9.19
N ARG A 126 -14.67 -10.89 9.74
CA ARG A 126 -14.51 -10.17 11.01
C ARG A 126 -14.08 -8.71 10.85
N ASN A 127 -13.41 -8.38 9.74
CA ASN A 127 -12.72 -7.11 9.60
C ASN A 127 -12.37 -6.79 8.13
N CYS A 128 -12.12 -5.52 7.83
CA CYS A 128 -11.44 -5.05 6.62
C CYS A 128 -10.29 -4.09 6.99
N TRP A 129 -9.07 -4.61 7.06
CA TRP A 129 -7.91 -3.87 7.59
C TRP A 129 -6.89 -3.49 6.51
N ALA A 130 -6.24 -2.34 6.71
CA ALA A 130 -5.20 -1.78 5.87
C ALA A 130 -5.49 -1.88 4.36
N PRO A 131 -6.59 -1.26 3.88
CA PRO A 131 -6.88 -1.27 2.47
C PRO A 131 -5.89 -0.41 1.68
N GLU A 132 -5.48 -0.92 0.52
CA GLU A 132 -4.67 -0.18 -0.45
C GLU A 132 -5.30 -0.21 -1.85
N ILE A 133 -4.84 0.71 -2.70
CA ILE A 133 -5.24 0.83 -4.10
C ILE A 133 -4.00 0.76 -4.97
N THR A 134 -4.03 -0.05 -6.03
CA THR A 134 -3.01 -0.06 -7.07
C THR A 134 -3.68 0.00 -8.44
N TYR A 135 -3.14 0.81 -9.34
CA TYR A 135 -3.67 0.97 -10.69
C TYR A 135 -2.82 0.23 -11.72
N ASP A 136 -3.48 -0.52 -12.61
CA ASP A 136 -2.84 -1.13 -13.77
C ASP A 136 -3.22 -0.35 -15.06
N PRO A 137 -2.25 0.36 -15.67
CA PRO A 137 -2.50 1.11 -16.90
C PRO A 137 -2.81 0.22 -18.12
N SER A 138 -2.40 -1.04 -18.12
CA SER A 138 -2.62 -1.94 -19.25
C SER A 138 -4.07 -2.40 -19.34
N THR A 139 -4.68 -2.69 -18.19
CA THR A 139 -6.08 -3.14 -18.09
C THR A 139 -7.05 -2.00 -17.78
N LYS A 140 -6.51 -0.82 -17.43
CA LYS A 140 -7.21 0.37 -16.96
C LYS A 140 -8.10 0.09 -15.74
N THR A 141 -7.56 -0.69 -14.82
CA THR A 141 -8.29 -1.19 -13.65
C THR A 141 -7.56 -0.78 -12.37
N TYR A 142 -8.33 -0.35 -11.38
CA TYR A 142 -7.87 -0.22 -10.00
C TYR A 142 -8.17 -1.52 -9.26
N LEU A 143 -7.16 -2.06 -8.57
CA LEU A 143 -7.32 -3.10 -7.58
C LEU A 143 -7.39 -2.43 -6.21
N ILE A 144 -8.46 -2.69 -5.46
CA ILE A 144 -8.57 -2.34 -4.05
C ILE A 144 -8.43 -3.64 -3.26
N TYR A 145 -7.52 -3.68 -2.30
CA TYR A 145 -7.19 -4.92 -1.58
C TYR A 145 -6.95 -4.64 -0.10
N TRP A 146 -7.27 -5.61 0.75
CA TRP A 146 -7.25 -5.47 2.21
C TRP A 146 -7.12 -6.83 2.89
N ALA A 147 -6.82 -6.81 4.19
CA ALA A 147 -6.74 -8.01 5.01
C ALA A 147 -8.07 -8.30 5.72
N THR A 148 -8.55 -9.54 5.62
CA THR A 148 -9.74 -10.01 6.34
C THR A 148 -9.50 -11.37 6.96
N THR A 149 -9.93 -11.53 8.21
CA THR A 149 -10.17 -12.85 8.80
C THR A 149 -11.58 -13.31 8.47
N ILE A 150 -11.71 -14.52 7.94
CA ILE A 150 -12.99 -15.22 7.85
C ILE A 150 -12.93 -16.38 8.85
N THR A 151 -13.80 -16.36 9.85
CA THR A 151 -13.82 -17.34 10.95
C THR A 151 -13.86 -18.77 10.40
N GLY A 152 -12.89 -19.59 10.81
CA GLY A 152 -12.82 -21.02 10.46
C GLY A 152 -12.34 -21.34 9.04
N LYS A 153 -12.02 -20.34 8.20
CA LYS A 153 -11.66 -20.58 6.79
C LYS A 153 -10.24 -21.14 6.57
N PHE A 154 -9.29 -20.76 7.43
CA PHE A 154 -7.87 -21.15 7.34
C PHE A 154 -7.36 -21.78 8.66
N PRO A 155 -7.96 -22.89 9.12
CA PRO A 155 -7.66 -23.48 10.43
C PRO A 155 -6.17 -23.84 10.61
N GLU A 156 -5.45 -24.13 9.53
CA GLU A 156 -4.05 -24.53 9.51
C GLU A 156 -3.07 -23.45 10.00
N THR A 157 -3.45 -22.17 9.93
CA THR A 157 -2.65 -21.04 10.43
C THR A 157 -3.30 -20.36 11.63
N GLN A 158 -4.33 -20.96 12.22
CA GLN A 158 -5.07 -20.35 13.32
C GLN A 158 -4.25 -20.37 14.61
N SER A 159 -3.97 -19.19 15.16
CA SER A 159 -3.37 -19.04 16.49
C SER A 159 -4.43 -18.74 17.54
N THR A 160 -4.25 -19.26 18.76
CA THR A 160 -5.02 -18.88 19.95
C THR A 160 -4.54 -17.55 20.55
N ALA A 161 -3.33 -17.11 20.22
CA ALA A 161 -2.70 -15.91 20.76
C ALA A 161 -3.16 -14.59 20.09
N ASP A 162 -3.79 -14.67 18.91
CA ASP A 162 -4.23 -13.49 18.13
C ASP A 162 -5.74 -13.24 18.20
N ALA A 163 -6.42 -13.58 19.29
CA ALA A 163 -7.87 -13.36 19.46
C ALA A 163 -8.72 -13.89 18.28
N GLY A 164 -8.26 -15.01 17.69
CA GLY A 164 -8.87 -15.65 16.53
C GLY A 164 -8.62 -14.97 15.19
N TYR A 165 -7.83 -13.89 15.11
CA TYR A 165 -7.49 -13.24 13.85
C TYR A 165 -6.51 -14.10 13.06
N ASN A 166 -6.79 -14.25 11.77
CA ASN A 166 -6.08 -15.10 10.85
C ASN A 166 -6.38 -14.65 9.42
N HIS A 167 -5.68 -13.61 9.01
CA HIS A 167 -5.98 -12.82 7.83
C HIS A 167 -5.48 -13.48 6.55
N ARG A 168 -6.21 -13.22 5.46
CA ARG A 168 -5.71 -13.30 4.08
C ARG A 168 -6.02 -12.00 3.35
N ILE A 169 -5.37 -11.81 2.20
CA ILE A 169 -5.59 -10.63 1.37
C ILE A 169 -6.74 -10.90 0.41
N TYR A 170 -7.74 -10.04 0.45
CA TYR A 170 -8.91 -10.03 -0.43
C TYR A 170 -8.87 -8.79 -1.30
N SER A 171 -9.61 -8.82 -2.41
CA SER A 171 -9.65 -7.68 -3.31
C SER A 171 -10.96 -7.55 -4.07
N THR A 172 -11.23 -6.34 -4.53
CA THR A 172 -12.19 -6.03 -5.59
C THR A 172 -11.52 -5.15 -6.64
N THR A 173 -12.09 -5.09 -7.84
CA THR A 173 -11.63 -4.21 -8.91
C THR A 173 -12.68 -3.19 -9.27
N THR A 174 -12.23 -2.01 -9.72
CA THR A 174 -13.08 -0.95 -10.24
C THR A 174 -12.37 -0.22 -11.38
N LYS A 175 -13.13 0.46 -12.23
CA LYS A 175 -12.60 1.40 -13.23
C LYS A 175 -12.95 2.86 -12.93
N ASP A 176 -13.89 3.10 -12.02
CA ASP A 176 -14.54 4.40 -11.83
C ASP A 176 -14.85 4.75 -10.36
N PHE A 177 -14.51 3.87 -9.41
CA PHE A 177 -14.84 3.98 -7.98
C PHE A 177 -16.35 4.10 -7.69
N LYS A 178 -17.18 3.60 -8.60
CA LYS A 178 -18.66 3.53 -8.45
C LYS A 178 -19.14 2.11 -8.61
N THR A 179 -18.57 1.39 -9.57
CA THR A 179 -18.88 -0.01 -9.85
C THR A 179 -17.71 -0.88 -9.42
N TYR A 180 -18.02 -1.96 -8.70
CA TYR A 180 -17.03 -2.86 -8.11
C TYR A 180 -17.35 -4.29 -8.50
N THR A 181 -16.31 -5.10 -8.75
CA THR A 181 -16.49 -6.54 -8.91
C THR A 181 -16.80 -7.21 -7.59
N LEU A 182 -17.23 -8.48 -7.64
CA LEU A 182 -17.30 -9.30 -6.43
C LEU A 182 -15.92 -9.44 -5.80
N THR A 183 -15.91 -9.53 -4.46
CA THR A 183 -14.69 -9.74 -3.70
C THR A 183 -14.11 -11.12 -3.96
N THR A 184 -12.80 -11.19 -4.18
CA THR A 184 -12.06 -12.44 -4.38
C THR A 184 -10.88 -12.54 -3.41
N LEU A 185 -10.44 -13.76 -3.14
CA LEU A 185 -9.17 -14.01 -2.45
C LEU A 185 -8.02 -13.63 -3.39
N LEU A 186 -7.19 -12.68 -2.97
CA LEU A 186 -6.03 -12.21 -3.75
C LEU A 186 -4.76 -13.00 -3.41
N TYR A 187 -4.53 -13.27 -2.12
CA TYR A 187 -3.28 -13.90 -1.69
C TYR A 187 -3.44 -14.78 -0.44
N GLU A 188 -2.94 -16.00 -0.58
CA GLU A 188 -2.83 -17.02 0.47
C GLU A 188 -1.42 -17.65 0.40
N PRO A 189 -0.46 -17.20 1.23
CA PRO A 189 0.91 -17.71 1.25
C PRO A 189 1.18 -18.92 2.17
N GLY A 190 0.18 -19.46 2.85
CA GLY A 190 0.30 -20.49 3.89
C GLY A 190 0.60 -19.95 5.28
N PHE A 191 0.37 -18.66 5.53
CA PHE A 191 0.52 -18.01 6.84
C PHE A 191 -0.45 -16.82 7.01
N ASN A 192 -0.62 -16.35 8.25
CA ASN A 192 -1.42 -15.16 8.57
C ASN A 192 -0.79 -13.91 7.95
N VAL A 193 -1.44 -13.28 6.96
CA VAL A 193 -0.85 -12.18 6.16
C VAL A 193 -1.70 -10.91 6.23
N ILE A 194 -1.04 -9.77 6.41
CA ILE A 194 -1.66 -8.44 6.51
C ILE A 194 -0.75 -7.36 5.91
N ASP A 195 -1.23 -6.11 5.87
CA ASP A 195 -0.50 -4.91 5.47
C ASP A 195 0.21 -5.10 4.11
N SER A 196 -0.57 -5.43 3.09
CA SER A 196 -0.04 -5.57 1.73
C SER A 196 0.05 -4.21 1.04
N SER A 197 1.15 -3.99 0.33
CA SER A 197 1.33 -2.87 -0.61
C SER A 197 1.90 -3.38 -1.94
N ILE A 198 1.20 -3.14 -3.03
CA ILE A 198 1.52 -3.65 -4.36
C ILE A 198 1.99 -2.50 -5.26
N GLN A 199 3.20 -2.64 -5.80
CA GLN A 199 3.81 -1.65 -6.68
C GLN A 199 4.19 -2.27 -8.03
N PRO A 200 4.11 -1.51 -9.14
CA PRO A 200 4.63 -1.95 -10.42
C PRO A 200 6.17 -2.05 -10.38
N ASP A 201 6.71 -3.15 -10.92
CA ASP A 201 8.15 -3.41 -11.06
C ASP A 201 8.46 -3.87 -12.49
N GLY A 202 8.67 -2.92 -13.40
CA GLY A 202 8.91 -3.24 -14.82
C GLY A 202 7.66 -3.83 -15.48
N LYS A 203 7.73 -5.12 -15.87
CA LYS A 203 6.62 -5.85 -16.52
C LYS A 203 5.78 -6.69 -15.54
N ARG A 204 6.13 -6.68 -14.26
CA ARG A 204 5.49 -7.44 -13.20
C ARG A 204 5.08 -6.52 -12.06
N PHE A 205 4.48 -7.08 -11.02
CA PHE A 205 4.13 -6.44 -9.78
C PHE A 205 4.90 -7.08 -8.62
N VAL A 206 5.27 -6.26 -7.65
CA VAL A 206 5.81 -6.68 -6.36
C VAL A 206 4.80 -6.34 -5.27
N MET A 207 4.44 -7.33 -4.46
CA MET A 207 3.65 -7.17 -3.25
C MET A 207 4.61 -7.19 -2.06
N PHE A 208 4.71 -6.09 -1.34
CA PHE A 208 5.24 -6.03 0.02
C PHE A 208 4.13 -6.47 0.97
N LEU A 209 4.45 -7.27 1.98
CA LEU A 209 3.46 -7.82 2.90
C LEU A 209 4.07 -8.12 4.27
N LYS A 210 3.23 -8.12 5.30
CA LYS A 210 3.60 -8.56 6.64
C LYS A 210 3.21 -10.01 6.86
N ASP A 211 4.17 -10.79 7.32
CA ASP A 211 3.90 -12.08 7.95
C ASP A 211 3.48 -11.83 9.41
N GLU A 212 2.18 -11.93 9.66
CA GLU A 212 1.55 -11.66 10.96
C GLU A 212 1.59 -12.88 11.90
N THR A 213 2.30 -13.95 11.53
CA THR A 213 2.40 -15.15 12.37
C THR A 213 2.95 -14.82 13.74
N ARG A 214 2.18 -15.17 14.78
CA ARG A 214 2.50 -14.87 16.18
C ARG A 214 3.40 -15.89 16.83
N GLU A 215 3.25 -17.18 16.51
CA GLU A 215 3.96 -18.29 17.16
C GLU A 215 4.35 -19.38 16.13
N PRO A 216 5.66 -19.66 15.95
CA PRO A 216 6.78 -18.82 16.39
C PRO A 216 6.70 -17.44 15.72
N ALA A 217 7.09 -16.40 16.46
CA ALA A 217 6.94 -15.01 15.98
C ALA A 217 7.69 -14.81 14.66
N GLN A 218 6.96 -14.41 13.63
CA GLN A 218 7.52 -13.94 12.37
C GLN A 218 7.54 -12.42 12.36
N LYS A 219 6.36 -11.78 12.38
CA LYS A 219 6.14 -10.32 12.51
C LYS A 219 7.13 -9.48 11.68
N ASN A 220 7.39 -9.94 10.46
CA ASN A 220 8.40 -9.38 9.56
C ASN A 220 7.78 -9.06 8.21
N LEU A 221 8.47 -8.23 7.43
CA LEU A 221 8.07 -7.93 6.07
C LEU A 221 8.67 -8.94 5.10
N ARG A 222 7.96 -9.21 4.00
CA ARG A 222 8.38 -10.07 2.89
C ARG A 222 7.94 -9.45 1.56
N VAL A 223 8.43 -10.01 0.45
CA VAL A 223 7.94 -9.69 -0.89
C VAL A 223 7.42 -10.92 -1.62
N ALA A 224 6.41 -10.73 -2.47
CA ALA A 224 5.92 -11.71 -3.43
C ALA A 224 5.72 -11.04 -4.81
N PHE A 225 5.69 -11.83 -5.88
CA PHE A 225 5.68 -11.31 -7.25
C PHE A 225 4.57 -11.93 -8.09
N SER A 226 4.04 -11.17 -9.04
CA SER A 226 3.07 -11.62 -10.05
C SER A 226 3.27 -10.86 -11.36
N ASP A 227 3.02 -11.49 -12.50
CA ASP A 227 3.02 -10.79 -13.79
C ASP A 227 1.75 -9.94 -14.00
N GLN A 228 0.70 -10.18 -13.20
CA GLN A 228 -0.58 -9.48 -13.27
C GLN A 228 -0.92 -8.86 -11.91
N LEU A 229 -1.53 -7.67 -11.91
CA LEU A 229 -1.91 -6.98 -10.69
C LEU A 229 -2.84 -7.84 -9.81
N THR A 230 -3.76 -8.57 -10.44
CA THR A 230 -4.74 -9.46 -9.78
C THR A 230 -4.19 -10.84 -9.40
N GLY A 231 -2.88 -11.07 -9.55
CA GLY A 231 -2.26 -12.36 -9.28
C GLY A 231 -2.38 -13.38 -10.43
N PRO A 232 -2.02 -14.66 -10.17
CA PRO A 232 -1.59 -15.18 -8.87
C PRO A 232 -0.20 -14.67 -8.46
N TYR A 233 -0.06 -14.32 -7.18
CA TYR A 233 1.25 -14.01 -6.59
C TYR A 233 1.96 -15.30 -6.20
N GLY A 234 3.26 -15.36 -6.48
CA GLY A 234 4.13 -16.47 -6.12
C GLY A 234 4.44 -16.53 -4.62
N LYS A 235 5.31 -17.47 -4.25
CA LYS A 235 5.74 -17.67 -2.86
C LYS A 235 6.39 -16.40 -2.27
N ALA A 236 6.05 -16.09 -1.03
CA ALA A 236 6.71 -15.03 -0.26
C ALA A 236 8.20 -15.31 -0.08
N SER A 237 9.01 -14.26 -0.13
CA SER A 237 10.45 -14.32 0.11
C SER A 237 10.81 -14.72 1.55
N ALA A 238 12.11 -14.87 1.81
CA ALA A 238 12.64 -14.73 3.16
C ALA A 238 12.31 -13.34 3.74
N PRO A 239 12.34 -13.16 5.08
CA PRO A 239 12.17 -11.86 5.70
C PRO A 239 13.12 -10.80 5.12
N ILE A 240 12.59 -9.61 4.82
CA ILE A 240 13.37 -8.46 4.32
C ILE A 240 13.73 -7.46 5.44
N THR A 241 13.25 -7.70 6.65
CA THR A 241 13.53 -6.93 7.86
C THR A 241 14.36 -7.75 8.86
N GLY A 242 15.06 -7.05 9.76
CA GLY A 242 15.86 -7.67 10.82
C GLY A 242 15.04 -8.27 11.98
N ASN A 243 15.73 -8.58 13.08
CA ASN A 243 15.14 -9.20 14.27
C ASN A 243 14.39 -8.19 15.16
N TYR A 244 13.29 -7.66 14.62
CA TYR A 244 12.36 -6.76 15.28
C TYR A 244 10.98 -6.92 14.63
N TRP A 245 9.93 -6.45 15.30
CA TRP A 245 8.57 -6.55 14.77
C TRP A 245 8.29 -5.37 13.85
N ALA A 246 7.90 -5.66 12.61
CA ALA A 246 7.68 -4.68 11.55
C ALA A 246 6.27 -4.81 10.99
N GLU A 247 5.62 -3.69 10.68
CA GLU A 247 4.30 -3.64 10.06
C GLU A 247 4.12 -2.44 9.15
N GLY A 248 3.07 -2.46 8.32
CA GLY A 248 2.71 -1.35 7.44
C GLY A 248 3.79 -0.89 6.45
N PRO A 249 4.22 -1.73 5.50
CA PRO A 249 5.21 -1.35 4.51
C PRO A 249 4.67 -0.26 3.57
N ALA A 250 5.36 0.88 3.51
CA ALA A 250 5.12 1.96 2.57
C ALA A 250 6.28 2.05 1.55
N PRO A 251 6.26 1.22 0.49
CA PRO A 251 7.32 1.17 -0.51
C PRO A 251 7.25 2.37 -1.48
N VAL A 252 8.42 2.88 -1.88
CA VAL A 252 8.57 3.84 -2.97
C VAL A 252 9.84 3.53 -3.76
N LYS A 253 9.76 3.59 -5.10
CA LYS A 253 10.93 3.44 -5.98
C LYS A 253 11.45 4.80 -6.42
N LEU A 254 12.70 5.09 -6.09
CA LEU A 254 13.42 6.31 -6.43
C LEU A 254 14.62 5.97 -7.33
N GLY A 255 14.44 6.16 -8.64
CA GLY A 255 15.44 5.74 -9.62
C GLY A 255 15.61 4.22 -9.61
N LYS A 256 16.79 3.75 -9.18
CA LYS A 256 17.08 2.30 -9.06
C LYS A 256 16.82 1.75 -7.67
N GLU A 257 16.64 2.61 -6.67
CA GLU A 257 16.49 2.19 -5.28
C GLU A 257 15.01 2.04 -4.92
N TRP A 258 14.68 0.94 -4.27
CA TRP A 258 13.48 0.79 -3.47
C TRP A 258 13.78 1.25 -2.06
N LEU A 259 12.93 2.12 -1.54
CA LEU A 259 12.88 2.52 -0.14
C LEU A 259 11.57 1.99 0.44
N VAL A 260 11.61 1.36 1.61
CA VAL A 260 10.41 0.88 2.30
C VAL A 260 10.42 1.42 3.72
N CYS A 261 9.53 2.38 3.98
CA CYS A 261 9.25 2.86 5.34
C CYS A 261 8.27 1.88 6.02
N PHE A 262 8.40 1.66 7.32
CA PHE A 262 7.50 0.77 8.07
C PHE A 262 7.52 1.07 9.57
N ASP A 263 6.51 0.60 10.31
CA ASP A 263 6.39 0.80 11.76
C ASP A 263 7.14 -0.32 12.52
N LYS A 264 8.16 0.05 13.31
CA LYS A 264 8.79 -0.83 14.31
C LYS A 264 8.04 -0.69 15.63
N TYR A 265 6.78 -1.11 15.64
CA TYR A 265 5.78 -0.72 16.63
C TYR A 265 6.10 -1.10 18.08
N ARG A 266 6.89 -2.16 18.31
CA ARG A 266 7.38 -2.52 19.66
C ARG A 266 8.56 -1.68 20.14
N ASP A 267 9.28 -1.06 19.22
CA ASP A 267 10.43 -0.20 19.49
C ASP A 267 10.03 1.28 19.50
N HIS A 268 8.76 1.60 19.25
CA HIS A 268 8.21 2.96 19.19
C HIS A 268 8.97 3.88 18.22
N LYS A 269 9.44 3.33 17.09
CA LYS A 269 10.13 4.06 16.03
C LYS A 269 9.70 3.58 14.65
N TYR A 270 10.00 4.37 13.63
CA TYR A 270 9.86 3.95 12.23
C TYR A 270 11.17 3.36 11.71
N GLY A 271 11.05 2.43 10.77
CA GLY A 271 12.17 1.81 10.06
C GLY A 271 12.22 2.21 8.60
N LEU A 272 13.41 2.14 8.02
CA LEU A 272 13.65 2.29 6.60
C LEU A 272 14.61 1.19 6.14
N ILE A 273 14.21 0.42 5.13
CA ILE A 273 15.11 -0.50 4.43
C ILE A 273 15.24 -0.07 2.97
N LYS A 274 16.39 -0.38 2.36
CA LYS A 274 16.62 -0.14 0.93
C LYS A 274 17.09 -1.37 0.17
N SER A 275 16.77 -1.43 -1.11
CA SER A 275 17.26 -2.45 -2.04
C SER A 275 17.31 -1.92 -3.47
N THR A 276 18.23 -2.42 -4.29
CA THR A 276 18.26 -2.14 -5.75
C THR A 276 17.75 -3.29 -6.60
N ASP A 277 17.53 -4.47 -6.01
CA ASP A 277 17.22 -5.71 -6.72
C ASP A 277 16.01 -6.48 -6.14
N LEU A 278 15.40 -5.97 -5.06
CA LEU A 278 14.31 -6.60 -4.29
C LEU A 278 14.69 -7.94 -3.62
N VAL A 279 15.98 -8.25 -3.56
CA VAL A 279 16.53 -9.48 -2.97
C VAL A 279 17.42 -9.14 -1.77
N ASN A 280 18.37 -8.23 -1.96
CA ASN A 280 19.31 -7.81 -0.94
C ASN A 280 18.82 -6.51 -0.31
N TRP A 281 18.62 -6.54 1.01
CA TRP A 281 18.06 -5.44 1.78
C TRP A 281 19.05 -4.92 2.81
N THR A 282 19.15 -3.59 2.92
CA THR A 282 19.94 -2.92 3.96
C THR A 282 19.01 -2.12 4.87
N ASP A 283 19.06 -2.38 6.17
CA ASP A 283 18.41 -1.50 7.16
C ASP A 283 19.23 -0.21 7.29
N ILE A 284 18.57 0.91 6.99
CA ILE A 284 19.09 2.27 7.04
C ILE A 284 18.20 3.15 7.91
N SER A 285 17.55 2.56 8.92
CA SER A 285 16.62 3.26 9.81
C SER A 285 17.26 4.45 10.53
N ASP A 286 18.56 4.42 10.79
CA ASP A 286 19.28 5.53 11.44
C ASP A 286 19.37 6.79 10.56
N GLN A 287 19.03 6.68 9.27
CA GLN A 287 18.98 7.80 8.32
C GLN A 287 17.57 8.38 8.17
N LEU A 288 16.55 7.74 8.77
CA LEU A 288 15.16 8.13 8.63
C LEU A 288 14.76 9.15 9.69
N THR A 289 14.14 10.25 9.26
CA THR A 289 13.46 11.20 10.13
C THR A 289 11.99 11.29 9.74
N VAL A 290 11.08 11.05 10.70
CA VAL A 290 9.62 11.13 10.50
C VAL A 290 8.94 11.98 11.56
N PRO A 291 7.73 12.52 11.29
CA PRO A 291 6.90 13.14 12.30
C PRO A 291 6.63 12.23 13.51
N LYS A 292 6.58 12.83 14.70
CA LYS A 292 6.32 12.09 15.94
C LYS A 292 4.92 11.47 15.92
N GLY A 293 4.84 10.17 16.19
CA GLY A 293 3.58 9.43 16.28
C GLY A 293 2.95 9.10 14.92
N LEU A 294 3.71 9.26 13.82
CA LEU A 294 3.36 8.72 12.52
C LEU A 294 3.11 7.21 12.63
N ARG A 295 2.01 6.74 12.03
CA ARG A 295 1.64 5.32 11.91
C ARG A 295 1.37 4.96 10.45
N HIS A 296 1.07 3.68 10.21
CA HIS A 296 0.95 3.09 8.88
C HIS A 296 0.09 3.92 7.92
N GLY A 297 0.54 4.02 6.67
CA GLY A 297 -0.18 4.57 5.53
C GLY A 297 0.68 4.42 4.29
N THR A 298 0.59 5.31 3.31
CA THR A 298 1.25 5.13 2.01
C THR A 298 2.03 6.35 1.54
N VAL A 299 3.02 6.10 0.69
CA VAL A 299 3.85 7.13 0.05
C VAL A 299 3.47 7.25 -1.42
N PHE A 300 3.25 8.49 -1.89
CA PHE A 300 2.92 8.77 -3.28
C PHE A 300 3.59 10.06 -3.76
N ARG A 301 3.67 10.23 -5.09
CA ARG A 301 4.29 11.41 -5.71
C ARG A 301 3.29 12.52 -5.95
N VAL A 302 3.73 13.76 -5.73
CA VAL A 302 3.01 14.99 -6.08
C VAL A 302 3.89 15.94 -6.88
N SER A 303 3.27 16.84 -7.63
CA SER A 303 3.96 17.93 -8.30
C SER A 303 4.41 19.00 -7.30
N ALA A 304 5.42 19.79 -7.67
CA ALA A 304 5.84 20.95 -6.87
C ALA A 304 4.71 21.96 -6.64
N LYS A 305 3.76 22.09 -7.59
CA LYS A 305 2.60 22.97 -7.44
C LYS A 305 1.67 22.47 -6.34
N GLU A 306 1.37 21.17 -6.31
CA GLU A 306 0.52 20.57 -5.28
C GLU A 306 1.20 20.60 -3.91
N LEU A 307 2.49 20.29 -3.85
CA LEU A 307 3.24 20.41 -2.59
C LEU A 307 3.17 21.84 -2.06
N LYS A 308 3.36 22.87 -2.90
CA LYS A 308 3.26 24.26 -2.47
C LYS A 308 1.88 24.62 -1.92
N LEU A 309 0.80 24.07 -2.50
CA LEU A 309 -0.56 24.27 -1.97
C LEU A 309 -0.72 23.63 -0.59
N LEU A 310 -0.14 22.45 -0.37
CA LEU A 310 -0.15 21.75 0.90
C LEU A 310 0.68 22.46 1.99
N GLU A 311 1.83 23.03 1.62
CA GLU A 311 2.70 23.79 2.52
C GLU A 311 2.07 25.12 2.99
N GLN A 312 1.02 25.59 2.31
CA GLN A 312 0.29 26.82 2.62
C GLN A 312 -0.92 26.62 3.54
N GLN A 313 -1.20 25.37 3.96
CA GLN A 313 -2.33 25.02 4.82
C GLN A 313 -2.08 25.30 6.30
#